data_AF-A0A5K1K0E9-F1
#
_entry.id   AF-A0A5K1K0E9-F1
#
_cell.length_a   1.000
_cell.length_b   1.000
_cell.length_c   1.000
_cell.angle_alpha   90.00
_cell.angle_beta   90.00
_cell.angle_gamma   90.00
#
_symmetry.space_group_name_H-M   'P 1'
#
loop_
_entity.id
_entity.type
_entity.pdbx_description
1 polymer ?
#
loop_
_entity_poly.entity_id
_entity_poly.type
_entity_poly.pdbx_seq_one_letter_code
_entity_poly.pdbx_strand_id
1 'polypeptide(L)'
;MGNPAYPGATGVGANWIDFDTVEFNKSLILTYDYAVGGATINGSLVPPTIKTRDFITQVNDFEGQVAKKPATAPWTSKNAMFSIWFGINDINNSFDKGGNRSAFSDRLINQYFKQVERLMLAMSQSTRDLQKSVMDGYNLRLAEKVHAWAKQHPAVKAYIWDANVSFNNVLNDPKKYGFSDITSFGKAGDFWANDFHPSSKAHHIWAQDVATVLKDTVWL
;
A
#
# COMPACT_ATOMS: atom_id res chain seq x y z
N MET A 1 -7.57 15.76 9.22
CA MET A 1 -6.32 15.12 9.74
C MET A 1 -6.22 15.38 11.23
N GLY A 2 -5.97 14.36 12.05
CA GLY A 2 -5.80 14.49 13.51
C GLY A 2 -4.33 14.44 13.94
N ASN A 3 -3.56 13.51 13.37
CA ASN A 3 -2.09 13.47 13.46
C ASN A 3 -1.54 12.72 12.23
N PRO A 4 -0.55 13.25 11.48
CA PRO A 4 0.03 14.60 11.55
C PRO A 4 -0.95 15.70 11.08
N ALA A 5 -0.46 16.93 10.90
CA ALA A 5 -1.18 17.98 10.17
C ALA A 5 -1.32 17.66 8.67
N TYR A 6 -2.23 18.34 7.97
CA TYR A 6 -2.45 18.16 6.53
C TYR A 6 -1.54 19.08 5.67
N PRO A 7 -1.04 18.61 4.52
CA PRO A 7 -0.94 17.20 4.13
C PRO A 7 0.10 16.48 4.99
N GLY A 8 -0.04 15.17 5.17
CA GLY A 8 0.86 14.40 6.00
C GLY A 8 2.32 14.38 5.50
N ALA A 9 3.22 13.87 6.34
CA ALA A 9 4.65 13.72 6.03
C ALA A 9 4.89 12.62 4.97
N THR A 10 4.55 12.95 3.73
CA THR A 10 4.45 12.06 2.57
C THR A 10 5.58 12.28 1.57
N GLY A 11 5.96 11.25 0.84
CA GLY A 11 7.02 11.33 -0.18
C GLY A 11 6.58 11.95 -1.53
N VAL A 12 5.29 12.32 -1.68
CA VAL A 12 4.67 12.62 -2.99
C VAL A 12 3.65 13.77 -2.97
N GLY A 13 3.50 14.47 -1.84
CA GLY A 13 2.33 15.30 -1.55
C GLY A 13 1.15 14.47 -1.04
N ALA A 14 -0.02 15.12 -0.89
CA ALA A 14 -1.22 14.51 -0.29
C ALA A 14 -1.48 13.10 -0.83
N ASN A 15 -1.55 12.13 0.09
CA ASN A 15 -1.76 10.73 -0.23
C ASN A 15 -3.26 10.36 -0.21
N TRP A 16 -3.57 9.08 -0.41
CA TRP A 16 -4.96 8.62 -0.49
C TRP A 16 -5.74 8.87 0.83
N ILE A 17 -5.11 8.63 1.99
CA ILE A 17 -5.76 8.81 3.29
C ILE A 17 -5.85 10.30 3.67
N ASP A 18 -4.93 11.15 3.21
CA ASP A 18 -5.09 12.61 3.28
C ASP A 18 -6.43 13.03 2.61
N PHE A 19 -6.66 12.63 1.35
CA PHE A 19 -7.88 12.96 0.60
C PHE A 19 -9.16 12.35 1.20
N ASP A 20 -9.14 11.08 1.60
CA ASP A 20 -10.27 10.45 2.31
C ASP A 20 -10.59 11.17 3.63
N THR A 21 -9.60 11.81 4.26
CA THR A 21 -9.79 12.53 5.53
C THR A 21 -10.34 13.96 5.35
N VAL A 22 -10.08 14.63 4.23
CA VAL A 22 -10.35 16.08 4.06
C VAL A 22 -11.20 16.47 2.84
N GLU A 23 -11.43 15.56 1.89
CA GLU A 23 -12.16 15.83 0.65
C GLU A 23 -13.35 14.86 0.44
N PHE A 24 -13.12 13.55 0.57
CA PHE A 24 -14.19 12.54 0.38
C PHE A 24 -14.98 12.22 1.66
N ASN A 25 -14.70 12.90 2.78
CA ASN A 25 -15.32 12.62 4.07
C ASN A 25 -16.78 13.10 4.16
N LYS A 26 -17.71 12.16 4.41
CA LYS A 26 -19.14 12.44 4.67
C LYS A 26 -19.42 12.99 6.07
N SER A 27 -18.46 12.88 6.99
CA SER A 27 -18.54 13.37 8.37
C SER A 27 -17.16 13.84 8.86
N LEU A 28 -17.05 14.31 10.10
CA LEU A 28 -15.76 14.71 10.66
C LEU A 28 -14.87 13.48 10.93
N ILE A 29 -13.84 13.28 10.11
CA ILE A 29 -12.84 12.22 10.31
C ILE A 29 -11.58 12.76 11.00
N LEU A 30 -11.22 12.13 12.12
CA LEU A 30 -9.94 12.34 12.80
C LEU A 30 -9.01 11.15 12.54
N THR A 31 -8.21 11.28 11.48
CA THR A 31 -7.18 10.30 11.12
C THR A 31 -5.95 10.46 12.02
N TYR A 32 -5.53 9.35 12.63
CA TYR A 32 -4.29 9.23 13.40
C TYR A 32 -3.39 8.27 12.62
N ASP A 33 -2.49 8.81 11.80
CA ASP A 33 -1.63 8.01 10.94
C ASP A 33 -0.40 7.49 11.72
N TYR A 34 -0.17 6.19 11.61
CA TYR A 34 0.98 5.47 12.19
C TYR A 34 1.97 5.00 11.10
N ALA A 35 1.57 5.07 9.83
CA ALA A 35 2.35 4.61 8.68
C ALA A 35 3.68 5.35 8.57
N VAL A 36 4.68 4.67 8.04
CA VAL A 36 6.00 5.22 7.78
C VAL A 36 6.66 4.49 6.60
N GLY A 37 7.43 5.22 5.80
CA GLY A 37 8.07 4.69 4.59
C GLY A 37 8.96 3.47 4.86
N GLY A 38 9.01 2.57 3.88
CA GLY A 38 9.83 1.34 3.92
C GLY A 38 9.38 0.26 4.91
N ALA A 39 8.29 0.46 5.65
CA ALA A 39 7.81 -0.48 6.66
C ALA A 39 7.39 -1.84 6.06
N THR A 40 7.91 -2.92 6.63
CA THR A 40 7.48 -4.31 6.37
C THR A 40 6.47 -4.75 7.44
N ILE A 41 5.85 -5.92 7.27
CA ILE A 41 4.90 -6.47 8.25
C ILE A 41 5.62 -6.91 9.53
N ASN A 42 6.80 -7.53 9.40
CA ASN A 42 7.62 -8.01 10.51
C ASN A 42 9.11 -7.90 10.14
N GLY A 43 9.83 -7.00 10.80
CA GLY A 43 11.23 -6.69 10.49
C GLY A 43 12.20 -7.84 10.75
N SER A 44 11.83 -8.80 11.60
CA SER A 44 12.63 -10.01 11.88
C SER A 44 12.46 -11.10 10.81
N LEU A 45 11.37 -11.05 10.02
CA LEU A 45 11.13 -11.97 8.89
C LEU A 45 11.57 -11.36 7.56
N VAL A 46 11.21 -10.09 7.33
CA VAL A 46 11.65 -9.31 6.17
C VAL A 46 12.19 -7.97 6.68
N PRO A 47 13.53 -7.82 6.81
CA PRO A 47 14.13 -6.55 7.19
C PRO A 47 13.77 -5.41 6.22
N PRO A 48 13.41 -4.23 6.74
CA PRO A 48 13.35 -3.01 5.95
C PRO A 48 14.72 -2.63 5.36
N THR A 49 14.70 -1.96 4.21
CA THR A 49 15.91 -1.41 3.55
C THR A 49 16.38 -0.08 4.16
N ILE A 50 15.55 0.55 5.00
CA ILE A 50 15.84 1.81 5.70
C ILE A 50 15.46 1.69 7.19
N LYS A 51 16.04 2.52 8.05
CA LYS A 51 15.67 2.54 9.48
C LYS A 51 14.24 3.08 9.64
N THR A 52 13.30 2.19 9.96
CA THR A 52 11.85 2.47 10.05
C THR A 52 11.18 1.57 11.10
N ARG A 53 9.86 1.72 11.31
CA ARG A 53 9.03 0.86 12.18
C ARG A 53 8.28 -0.16 11.33
N ASP A 54 8.32 -1.44 11.68
CA ASP A 54 7.45 -2.45 11.06
C ASP A 54 5.99 -2.33 11.54
N PHE A 55 5.08 -3.08 10.92
CA PHE A 55 3.66 -3.05 11.28
C PHE A 55 3.41 -3.45 12.74
N ILE A 56 4.15 -4.44 13.26
CA ILE A 56 4.06 -4.85 14.67
C ILE A 56 4.40 -3.67 15.60
N THR A 57 5.49 -2.95 15.32
CA THR A 57 5.88 -1.76 16.09
C THR A 57 4.80 -0.66 16.00
N GLN A 58 4.21 -0.45 14.82
CA GLN A 58 3.13 0.55 14.63
C GLN A 58 1.84 0.18 15.39
N VAL A 59 1.50 -1.10 15.49
CA VAL A 59 0.40 -1.59 16.34
C VAL A 59 0.71 -1.37 17.82
N ASN A 60 1.94 -1.68 18.26
CA ASN A 60 2.38 -1.41 19.64
C ASN A 60 2.31 0.09 19.99
N ASP A 61 2.65 0.97 19.05
CA ASP A 61 2.52 2.43 19.20
C ASP A 61 1.04 2.86 19.32
N PHE A 62 0.14 2.30 18.51
CA PHE A 62 -1.31 2.52 18.64
C PHE A 62 -1.84 2.05 20.00
N GLU A 63 -1.47 0.84 20.45
CA GLU A 63 -1.83 0.27 21.75
C GLU A 63 -1.27 1.10 22.92
N GLY A 64 -0.06 1.62 22.76
CA GLY A 64 0.57 2.56 23.69
C GLY A 64 -0.13 3.92 23.78
N GLN A 65 -0.91 4.31 22.76
CA GLN A 65 -1.45 5.66 22.58
C GLN A 65 -2.99 5.66 22.46
N VAL A 66 -3.54 5.89 21.26
CA VAL A 66 -4.96 6.18 21.07
C VAL A 66 -5.87 4.98 21.33
N ALA A 67 -5.35 3.74 21.35
CA ALA A 67 -6.14 2.57 21.76
C ALA A 67 -6.76 2.70 23.16
N LYS A 68 -6.07 3.45 24.05
CA LYS A 68 -6.48 3.78 25.42
C LYS A 68 -7.63 4.78 25.51
N LYS A 69 -8.09 5.32 24.37
CA LYS A 69 -9.21 6.27 24.25
C LYS A 69 -9.04 7.51 25.13
N PRO A 70 -7.91 8.24 25.05
CA PRO A 70 -7.73 9.48 25.79
C PRO A 70 -8.80 10.50 25.38
N ALA A 71 -9.04 11.51 26.22
CA ALA A 71 -10.03 12.57 25.91
C ALA A 71 -9.73 13.36 24.61
N THR A 72 -8.49 13.31 24.11
CA THR A 72 -8.03 13.88 22.83
C THR A 72 -8.25 12.95 21.62
N ALA A 73 -8.62 11.69 21.83
CA ALA A 73 -8.96 10.71 20.80
C ALA A 73 -10.05 9.71 21.30
N PRO A 74 -11.27 10.19 21.59
CA PRO A 74 -12.35 9.34 22.10
C PRO A 74 -13.01 8.52 20.98
N TRP A 75 -12.92 7.18 21.05
CA TRP A 75 -13.50 6.29 20.04
C TRP A 75 -14.09 5.00 20.62
N THR A 76 -15.00 4.39 19.87
CA THR A 76 -15.62 3.09 20.13
C THR A 76 -15.61 2.24 18.86
N SER A 77 -15.86 0.93 18.95
CA SER A 77 -15.96 0.06 17.77
C SER A 77 -17.11 0.42 16.81
N LYS A 78 -18.01 1.35 17.18
CA LYS A 78 -19.07 1.89 16.30
C LYS A 78 -18.66 3.15 15.55
N ASN A 79 -17.62 3.86 16.02
CA ASN A 79 -17.15 5.13 15.44
C ASN A 79 -15.61 5.15 15.32
N ALA A 80 -15.02 4.03 14.91
CA ALA A 80 -13.64 3.94 14.46
C ALA A 80 -13.57 3.11 13.18
N MET A 81 -12.58 3.41 12.34
CA MET A 81 -12.19 2.61 11.18
C MET A 81 -10.68 2.38 11.24
N PHE A 82 -10.24 1.18 10.88
CA PHE A 82 -8.83 0.81 10.83
C PHE A 82 -8.48 0.46 9.40
N SER A 83 -7.62 1.25 8.76
CA SER A 83 -7.06 0.92 7.44
C SER A 83 -5.64 0.38 7.60
N ILE A 84 -5.29 -0.60 6.76
CA ILE A 84 -4.00 -1.28 6.75
C ILE A 84 -3.64 -1.51 5.28
N TRP A 85 -2.62 -0.81 4.76
CA TRP A 85 -2.08 -1.02 3.42
C TRP A 85 -0.59 -1.37 3.53
N PHE A 86 -0.29 -2.67 3.47
CA PHE A 86 1.04 -3.25 3.68
C PHE A 86 1.33 -4.39 2.68
N GLY A 87 2.62 -4.71 2.53
CA GLY A 87 3.09 -5.87 1.75
C GLY A 87 4.02 -5.54 0.58
N ILE A 88 3.99 -4.32 0.03
CA ILE A 88 4.84 -3.98 -1.12
C ILE A 88 6.34 -3.99 -0.76
N ASN A 89 6.71 -3.54 0.44
CA ASN A 89 8.07 -3.63 0.94
C ASN A 89 8.47 -5.08 1.24
N ASP A 90 7.55 -5.88 1.79
CA ASP A 90 7.77 -7.31 2.06
C ASP A 90 8.04 -8.09 0.76
N ILE A 91 7.25 -7.84 -0.29
CA ILE A 91 7.44 -8.39 -1.63
C ILE A 91 8.77 -7.91 -2.22
N ASN A 92 9.01 -6.59 -2.26
CA ASN A 92 10.23 -6.00 -2.81
C ASN A 92 11.51 -6.52 -2.14
N ASN A 93 11.47 -6.73 -0.83
CA ASN A 93 12.63 -7.17 -0.04
C ASN A 93 12.71 -8.71 0.10
N SER A 94 11.93 -9.48 -0.68
CA SER A 94 11.94 -10.95 -0.64
C SER A 94 11.62 -11.69 -1.94
N PHE A 95 11.25 -11.02 -3.04
CA PHE A 95 10.85 -11.71 -4.29
C PHE A 95 11.95 -12.60 -4.89
N ASP A 96 13.22 -12.32 -4.58
CA ASP A 96 14.43 -13.00 -5.08
C ASP A 96 14.95 -14.13 -4.16
N LYS A 97 14.67 -14.06 -2.85
CA LYS A 97 15.25 -14.94 -1.82
C LYS A 97 15.04 -16.43 -2.11
N GLY A 98 16.12 -17.20 -2.07
CA GLY A 98 16.19 -18.59 -2.51
C GLY A 98 15.20 -19.55 -1.83
N GLY A 99 14.93 -20.66 -2.50
CA GLY A 99 13.96 -21.68 -2.12
C GLY A 99 13.49 -22.47 -3.35
N ASN A 100 12.36 -23.17 -3.22
CA ASN A 100 11.75 -23.89 -4.34
C ASN A 100 11.07 -22.91 -5.32
N ARG A 101 11.80 -22.42 -6.35
CA ARG A 101 11.33 -21.39 -7.32
C ARG A 101 11.95 -21.50 -8.74
N SER A 102 11.83 -22.50 -9.60
CA SER A 102 11.06 -23.74 -9.77
C SER A 102 11.51 -24.99 -8.99
N ALA A 103 12.29 -24.89 -7.93
CA ALA A 103 13.66 -25.43 -7.80
C ALA A 103 14.82 -24.69 -8.52
N PHE A 104 14.53 -23.54 -9.14
CA PHE A 104 15.41 -22.42 -9.52
C PHE A 104 16.44 -22.62 -10.65
N SER A 105 17.04 -23.79 -10.80
CA SER A 105 17.95 -24.11 -11.93
C SER A 105 17.13 -24.69 -13.13
N ASP A 106 17.58 -24.78 -14.39
CA ASP A 106 18.94 -25.08 -14.88
C ASP A 106 19.46 -24.23 -16.07
N ARG A 107 18.71 -23.23 -16.57
CA ARG A 107 19.12 -22.45 -17.76
C ARG A 107 19.63 -21.02 -17.52
N LEU A 108 19.54 -20.48 -16.31
CA LEU A 108 19.79 -19.05 -16.07
C LEU A 108 21.28 -18.62 -16.07
N ILE A 109 22.21 -19.55 -15.83
CA ILE A 109 23.58 -19.20 -15.39
C ILE A 109 24.52 -18.71 -16.51
N ASN A 110 24.40 -19.22 -17.74
CA ASN A 110 25.48 -19.11 -18.73
C ASN A 110 25.57 -17.80 -19.55
N GLN A 111 24.67 -16.82 -19.37
CA GLN A 111 24.76 -15.50 -20.03
C GLN A 111 24.25 -14.30 -19.22
N TYR A 112 23.53 -14.50 -18.09
CA TYR A 112 22.79 -13.41 -17.43
C TYR A 112 23.68 -12.41 -16.65
N PHE A 113 24.88 -12.84 -16.23
CA PHE A 113 25.80 -12.07 -15.36
C PHE A 113 26.57 -10.94 -16.08
N LYS A 114 25.87 -10.05 -16.82
CA LYS A 114 26.53 -8.89 -17.45
C LYS A 114 25.76 -7.57 -17.51
N GLN A 115 24.51 -7.49 -17.04
CA GLN A 115 23.68 -6.26 -17.11
C GLN A 115 22.84 -6.06 -15.83
N VAL A 116 23.51 -5.93 -14.67
CA VAL A 116 22.89 -5.89 -13.33
C VAL A 116 22.45 -4.46 -12.92
N GLU A 117 22.62 -3.46 -13.78
CA GLU A 117 22.89 -2.07 -13.34
C GLU A 117 21.91 -0.99 -13.86
N ARG A 118 20.65 -1.34 -14.20
CA ARG A 118 19.65 -0.35 -14.67
C ARG A 118 18.32 -0.43 -13.89
N LEU A 119 18.38 0.04 -12.65
CA LEU A 119 17.32 0.55 -11.77
C LEU A 119 15.84 0.34 -12.19
N MET A 120 15.10 -0.33 -11.30
CA MET A 120 13.63 -0.32 -11.05
C MET A 120 12.68 -0.48 -12.26
N LEU A 121 12.71 0.42 -13.23
CA LEU A 121 11.90 0.30 -14.45
C LEU A 121 12.49 -0.72 -15.45
N ALA A 122 13.82 -0.88 -15.50
CA ALA A 122 14.48 -1.86 -16.38
C ALA A 122 14.86 -3.19 -15.68
N MET A 123 14.06 -3.59 -14.68
CA MET A 123 13.91 -5.02 -14.35
C MET A 123 13.67 -5.85 -15.63
N SER A 124 14.19 -7.07 -15.68
CA SER A 124 13.88 -7.99 -16.78
C SER A 124 12.40 -8.36 -16.75
N GLN A 125 11.83 -8.75 -17.90
CA GLN A 125 10.43 -9.15 -17.96
C GLN A 125 10.14 -10.30 -16.99
N SER A 126 11.04 -11.29 -16.90
CA SER A 126 10.94 -12.39 -15.94
C SER A 126 11.02 -11.96 -14.47
N THR A 127 11.78 -10.90 -14.13
CA THR A 127 11.74 -10.32 -12.77
C THR A 127 10.41 -9.64 -12.48
N ARG A 128 9.84 -8.88 -13.43
CA ARG A 128 8.51 -8.28 -13.29
C ARG A 128 7.41 -9.34 -13.21
N ASP A 129 7.49 -10.40 -14.02
CA ASP A 129 6.55 -11.53 -14.02
C ASP A 129 6.63 -12.31 -12.69
N LEU A 130 7.84 -12.51 -12.14
CA LEU A 130 8.04 -13.12 -10.83
C LEU A 130 7.46 -12.24 -9.71
N GLN A 131 7.75 -10.93 -9.71
CA GLN A 131 7.21 -10.00 -8.72
C GLN A 131 5.68 -9.92 -8.81
N LYS A 132 5.12 -9.93 -10.02
CA LYS A 132 3.68 -10.03 -10.26
C LYS A 132 3.10 -11.34 -9.73
N SER A 133 3.69 -12.48 -10.06
CA SER A 133 3.25 -13.80 -9.55
C SER A 133 3.28 -13.89 -8.02
N VAL A 134 4.30 -13.30 -7.38
CA VAL A 134 4.39 -13.18 -5.91
C VAL A 134 3.31 -12.24 -5.35
N MET A 135 3.02 -11.12 -6.02
CA MET A 135 1.96 -10.17 -5.64
C MET A 135 0.56 -10.77 -5.80
N ASP A 136 0.26 -11.42 -6.93
CA ASP A 136 -1.00 -12.12 -7.20
C ASP A 136 -1.24 -13.21 -6.13
N GLY A 137 -0.21 -14.00 -5.81
CA GLY A 137 -0.24 -15.01 -4.76
C GLY A 137 -0.30 -14.46 -3.33
N TYR A 138 0.18 -13.24 -3.09
CA TYR A 138 0.03 -12.54 -1.81
C TYR A 138 -1.39 -11.97 -1.65
N ASN A 139 -1.91 -11.28 -2.66
CA ASN A 139 -3.24 -10.68 -2.66
C ASN A 139 -4.35 -11.73 -2.46
N LEU A 140 -4.27 -12.87 -3.16
CA LEU A 140 -5.19 -13.99 -2.98
C LEU A 140 -5.22 -14.46 -1.52
N ARG A 141 -4.04 -14.73 -0.93
CA ARG A 141 -3.90 -15.22 0.45
C ARG A 141 -4.32 -14.19 1.49
N LEU A 142 -4.16 -12.90 1.20
CA LEU A 142 -4.66 -11.80 2.03
C LEU A 142 -6.19 -11.78 2.02
N ALA A 143 -6.82 -11.84 0.85
CA ALA A 143 -8.28 -11.88 0.72
C ALA A 143 -8.89 -13.13 1.40
N GLU A 144 -8.31 -14.31 1.16
CA GLU A 144 -8.69 -15.56 1.86
C GLU A 144 -8.66 -15.40 3.38
N LYS A 145 -7.58 -14.81 3.92
CA LYS A 145 -7.42 -14.58 5.37
C LYS A 145 -8.42 -13.56 5.90
N VAL A 146 -8.62 -12.44 5.22
CA VAL A 146 -9.60 -11.41 5.62
C VAL A 146 -11.03 -11.98 5.61
N HIS A 147 -11.40 -12.77 4.59
CA HIS A 147 -12.71 -13.43 4.55
C HIS A 147 -12.88 -14.52 5.62
N ALA A 148 -11.83 -15.29 5.93
CA ALA A 148 -11.86 -16.27 7.02
C ALA A 148 -11.97 -15.60 8.40
N TRP A 149 -11.23 -14.51 8.61
CA TRP A 149 -11.25 -13.70 9.83
C TRP A 149 -12.61 -13.03 10.05
N ALA A 150 -13.18 -12.38 9.02
CA ALA A 150 -14.48 -11.72 9.10
C ALA A 150 -15.61 -12.69 9.49
N LYS A 151 -15.56 -13.95 9.02
CA LYS A 151 -16.51 -15.01 9.43
C LYS A 151 -16.42 -15.38 10.92
N GLN A 152 -15.26 -15.18 11.55
CA GLN A 152 -15.04 -15.44 12.98
C GLN A 152 -15.35 -14.20 13.85
N HIS A 153 -15.44 -13.01 13.23
CA HIS A 153 -15.66 -11.74 13.94
C HIS A 153 -16.88 -10.98 13.36
N PRO A 154 -18.11 -11.53 13.46
CA PRO A 154 -19.31 -10.95 12.83
C PRO A 154 -19.74 -9.57 13.38
N ALA A 155 -19.11 -9.10 14.48
CA ALA A 155 -19.27 -7.73 14.98
C ALA A 155 -18.44 -6.69 14.20
N VAL A 156 -17.55 -7.11 13.30
CA VAL A 156 -16.70 -6.25 12.48
C VAL A 156 -17.06 -6.40 11.01
N LYS A 157 -17.27 -5.27 10.32
CA LYS A 157 -17.35 -5.26 8.85
C LYS A 157 -15.93 -5.13 8.28
N ALA A 158 -15.47 -6.16 7.56
CA ALA A 158 -14.23 -6.11 6.80
C ALA A 158 -14.52 -5.68 5.36
N TYR A 159 -13.69 -4.78 4.84
CA TYR A 159 -13.72 -4.30 3.47
C TYR A 159 -12.35 -4.57 2.82
N ILE A 160 -12.34 -4.78 1.51
CA ILE A 160 -11.11 -4.96 0.73
C ILE A 160 -11.20 -4.03 -0.48
N TRP A 161 -10.18 -3.18 -0.65
CA TRP A 161 -9.93 -2.45 -1.88
C TRP A 161 -8.71 -3.08 -2.56
N ASP A 162 -8.84 -3.40 -3.85
CA ASP A 162 -7.78 -4.05 -4.61
C ASP A 162 -6.92 -3.01 -5.34
N ALA A 163 -5.84 -2.60 -4.68
CA ALA A 163 -4.85 -1.69 -5.24
C ALA A 163 -4.22 -2.20 -6.55
N ASN A 164 -4.12 -3.53 -6.77
CA ASN A 164 -3.56 -4.07 -8.01
C ASN A 164 -4.52 -3.82 -9.19
N VAL A 165 -5.82 -4.05 -8.98
CA VAL A 165 -6.86 -3.72 -9.97
C VAL A 165 -6.87 -2.22 -10.27
N SER A 166 -6.85 -1.35 -9.25
CA SER A 166 -6.83 0.11 -9.45
C SER A 166 -5.56 0.59 -10.18
N PHE A 167 -4.37 0.09 -9.84
CA PHE A 167 -3.14 0.38 -10.58
C PHE A 167 -3.21 -0.10 -12.03
N ASN A 168 -3.66 -1.34 -12.29
CA ASN A 168 -3.82 -1.86 -13.65
C ASN A 168 -4.81 -1.03 -14.47
N ASN A 169 -5.93 -0.59 -13.88
CA ASN A 169 -6.91 0.26 -14.57
C ASN A 169 -6.29 1.56 -15.08
N VAL A 170 -5.46 2.22 -14.25
CA VAL A 170 -4.77 3.47 -14.64
C VAL A 170 -3.64 3.20 -15.63
N LEU A 171 -2.84 2.16 -15.44
CA LEU A 171 -1.70 1.85 -16.32
C LEU A 171 -2.13 1.34 -17.72
N ASN A 172 -3.30 0.71 -17.84
CA ASN A 172 -3.84 0.25 -19.12
C ASN A 172 -4.51 1.36 -19.95
N ASP A 173 -5.05 2.40 -19.32
CA ASP A 173 -5.66 3.56 -20.01
C ASP A 173 -5.31 4.88 -19.29
N PRO A 174 -4.03 5.30 -19.28
CA PRO A 174 -3.59 6.46 -18.50
C PRO A 174 -4.26 7.77 -18.93
N LYS A 175 -4.65 7.89 -20.20
CA LYS A 175 -5.29 9.10 -20.74
C LYS A 175 -6.68 9.31 -20.16
N LYS A 176 -7.48 8.26 -19.96
CA LYS A 176 -8.78 8.32 -19.28
C LYS A 176 -8.68 8.86 -17.84
N TYR A 177 -7.60 8.53 -17.15
CA TYR A 177 -7.29 9.05 -15.80
C TYR A 177 -6.45 10.34 -15.84
N GLY A 178 -6.21 10.88 -17.03
CA GLY A 178 -5.53 12.16 -17.27
C GLY A 178 -4.03 12.17 -17.00
N PHE A 179 -3.35 11.04 -17.15
CA PHE A 179 -1.88 10.96 -17.17
C PHE A 179 -1.37 10.95 -18.61
N SER A 180 -0.25 11.64 -18.84
CA SER A 180 0.43 11.73 -20.13
C SER A 180 1.61 10.77 -20.26
N ASP A 181 2.21 10.37 -19.14
CA ASP A 181 3.34 9.43 -19.08
C ASP A 181 3.16 8.46 -17.90
N ILE A 182 3.54 7.18 -18.09
CA ILE A 182 3.55 6.11 -17.08
C ILE A 182 4.94 5.45 -16.95
N THR A 183 5.96 6.11 -17.49
CA THR A 183 7.35 5.64 -17.61
C THR A 183 8.36 6.69 -17.14
N SER A 184 8.12 7.98 -17.39
CA SER A 184 8.77 9.08 -16.64
C SER A 184 8.25 9.15 -15.21
N PHE A 185 9.00 9.86 -14.36
CA PHE A 185 8.57 10.26 -13.03
C PHE A 185 8.93 11.72 -12.72
N GLY A 186 8.12 12.34 -11.85
CA GLY A 186 8.41 13.64 -11.23
C GLY A 186 7.99 14.89 -12.03
N LYS A 187 7.41 14.75 -13.23
CA LYS A 187 6.90 15.89 -14.03
C LYS A 187 5.38 16.02 -13.93
N ALA A 188 4.86 17.20 -14.29
CA ALA A 188 3.43 17.42 -14.40
C ALA A 188 2.82 16.53 -15.51
N GLY A 189 1.88 15.66 -15.12
CA GLY A 189 1.24 14.69 -16.02
C GLY A 189 1.80 13.27 -15.93
N ASP A 190 2.93 13.06 -15.24
CA ASP A 190 3.46 11.73 -14.97
C ASP A 190 2.58 11.02 -13.92
N PHE A 191 2.34 9.72 -14.12
CA PHE A 191 1.70 8.87 -13.11
C PHE A 191 2.59 8.69 -11.87
N TRP A 192 3.90 8.60 -12.06
CA TRP A 192 4.90 8.37 -11.01
C TRP A 192 5.48 9.69 -10.46
N ALA A 193 5.65 9.80 -9.14
CA ALA A 193 6.38 10.90 -8.52
C ALA A 193 7.90 10.62 -8.41
N ASN A 194 8.27 9.36 -8.23
CA ASN A 194 9.64 8.84 -8.25
C ASN A 194 9.61 7.40 -8.78
N ASP A 195 10.75 6.69 -8.75
CA ASP A 195 10.93 5.34 -9.28
C ASP A 195 10.19 4.21 -8.53
N PHE A 196 9.37 4.55 -7.52
CA PHE A 196 8.57 3.59 -6.75
C PHE A 196 7.16 4.08 -6.40
N HIS A 197 6.97 5.38 -6.16
CA HIS A 197 5.72 5.93 -5.64
C HIS A 197 4.87 6.61 -6.73
N PRO A 198 3.55 6.35 -6.77
CA PRO A 198 2.64 7.07 -7.65
C PRO A 198 2.47 8.53 -7.18
N SER A 199 2.06 9.42 -8.07
CA SER A 199 1.83 10.84 -7.79
C SER A 199 0.64 11.08 -6.87
N SER A 200 0.59 12.25 -6.22
CA SER A 200 -0.59 12.70 -5.45
C SER A 200 -1.89 12.65 -6.29
N LYS A 201 -1.83 12.91 -7.60
CA LYS A 201 -2.97 12.74 -8.51
C LYS A 201 -3.47 11.28 -8.59
N ALA A 202 -2.57 10.30 -8.61
CA ALA A 202 -2.96 8.89 -8.56
C ALA A 202 -3.49 8.50 -7.18
N HIS A 203 -2.94 9.06 -6.11
CA HIS A 203 -3.49 8.91 -4.75
C HIS A 203 -4.90 9.47 -4.59
N HIS A 204 -5.28 10.54 -5.30
CA HIS A 204 -6.65 11.06 -5.35
C HIS A 204 -7.63 10.05 -5.98
N ILE A 205 -7.20 9.33 -7.03
CA ILE A 205 -7.98 8.24 -7.63
C ILE A 205 -8.11 7.05 -6.67
N TRP A 206 -7.05 6.71 -5.93
CA TRP A 206 -7.11 5.64 -4.91
C TRP A 206 -8.09 5.99 -3.79
N ALA A 207 -8.11 7.25 -3.33
CA ALA A 207 -9.10 7.75 -2.38
C ALA A 207 -10.53 7.64 -2.96
N GLN A 208 -10.76 8.08 -4.20
CA GLN A 208 -12.07 7.95 -4.85
C GLN A 208 -12.54 6.48 -4.97
N ASP A 209 -11.64 5.54 -5.25
CA ASP A 209 -11.96 4.10 -5.27
C ASP A 209 -12.28 3.57 -3.86
N VAL A 210 -11.50 3.95 -2.84
CA VAL A 210 -11.72 3.53 -1.44
C VAL A 210 -13.02 4.12 -0.88
N ALA A 211 -13.32 5.40 -1.16
CA ALA A 211 -14.60 6.02 -0.87
C ALA A 211 -15.76 5.30 -1.58
N THR A 212 -15.55 4.81 -2.81
CA THR A 212 -16.55 3.99 -3.52
C THR A 212 -16.79 2.63 -2.85
N VAL A 213 -15.74 1.99 -2.31
CA VAL A 213 -15.87 0.75 -1.50
C VAL A 213 -16.58 1.00 -0.16
N LEU A 214 -16.36 2.17 0.45
CA LEU A 214 -16.89 2.53 1.77
C LEU A 214 -18.17 3.39 1.73
N LYS A 215 -18.73 3.65 0.56
CA LYS A 215 -19.87 4.57 0.30
C LYS A 215 -21.11 4.38 1.19
N ASP A 216 -21.32 3.17 1.69
CA ASP A 216 -22.48 2.77 2.52
C ASP A 216 -22.13 2.83 4.03
N THR A 217 -21.09 3.59 4.38
CA THR A 217 -20.67 3.89 5.76
C THR A 217 -20.95 5.36 6.13
N VAL A 218 -20.61 5.75 7.36
CA VAL A 218 -20.67 7.14 7.82
C VAL A 218 -19.39 7.94 7.55
N TRP A 219 -18.38 7.29 6.94
CA TRP A 219 -17.05 7.86 6.74
C TRP A 219 -16.90 8.50 5.37
N LEU A 220 -17.04 7.69 4.32
CA LEU A 220 -16.82 8.04 2.90
C LEU A 220 -18.02 7.63 2.06
#